data_AF-A0A2D6RJ43-F1
#
_entry.id   AF-A0A2D6RJ43-F1
#
_cell.length_a   1.000
_cell.length_b   1.000
_cell.length_c   1.000
_cell.angle_alpha   90.00
_cell.angle_beta   90.00
_cell.angle_gamma   90.00
#
_symmetry.space_group_name_H-M   'P 1'
#
loop_
_entity.id
_entity.type
_entity.pdbx_description
1 polymer ?
#
loop_
_entity_poly.entity_id
_entity_poly.type
_entity_poly.pdbx_seq_one_letter_code
_entity_poly.pdbx_strand_id
1 'polypeptide(L)'
;MHLTDEELLAPTEAQQVHLAGCNLCSQRYENLMAMREQLQAIPSKQMPNRNWAEVFAHYQPPESTDNKVVKLNAKPSDKKFWYLAMPSMAASLLAVALLVNVYMNHQARPTEIEGQIAILINQTNMLQAQLLEAGGSQAGRSVQLASARYQMNQIDSTIQTAYLANESEQVILALWQSKVSLLQRLVEQSTQTKVLKV
;
A
#
# COMPACT_ATOMS: atom_id res chain seq x y z
N MET A 1 -8.81 -3.43 47.53
CA MET A 1 -9.38 -3.23 46.19
C MET A 1 -8.21 -3.02 45.23
N HIS A 2 -8.13 -3.78 44.13
CA HIS A 2 -7.01 -3.70 43.19
C HIS A 2 -7.30 -2.72 42.06
N LEU A 3 -6.25 -2.19 41.44
CA LEU A 3 -6.37 -1.35 40.25
C LEU A 3 -6.83 -2.18 39.05
N THR A 4 -7.69 -1.59 38.23
CA THR A 4 -8.10 -2.15 36.94
C THR A 4 -6.98 -2.01 35.92
N ASP A 5 -7.08 -2.73 34.79
CA ASP A 5 -6.08 -2.63 33.72
C ASP A 5 -5.99 -1.23 33.12
N GLU A 6 -7.12 -0.51 33.02
CA GLU A 6 -7.13 0.87 32.52
C GLU A 6 -6.44 1.85 33.48
N GLU A 7 -6.61 1.67 34.79
CA GLU A 7 -5.95 2.49 35.82
C GLU A 7 -4.44 2.25 35.88
N LEU A 8 -3.99 1.04 35.53
CA LEU A 8 -2.56 0.70 35.45
C LEU A 8 -1.87 1.30 34.20
N LEU A 9 -2.63 1.64 33.16
CA LEU A 9 -2.06 2.25 31.94
C LEU A 9 -1.57 3.68 32.19
N ALA A 10 -2.28 4.44 33.02
CA ALA A 10 -1.96 5.84 33.35
C ALA A 10 -2.31 6.15 34.81
N PRO A 11 -1.52 5.64 35.78
CA PRO A 11 -1.84 5.81 37.20
C PRO A 11 -1.71 7.27 37.63
N THR A 12 -2.76 7.77 38.26
CA THR A 12 -2.78 9.06 38.97
C THR A 12 -1.91 9.02 40.23
N GLU A 13 -1.60 10.17 40.81
CA GLU A 13 -0.77 10.26 42.04
C GLU A 13 -1.32 9.38 43.19
N ALA A 14 -2.65 9.34 43.36
CA ALA A 14 -3.30 8.50 44.38
C ALA A 14 -3.11 6.99 44.09
N GLN A 15 -3.09 6.60 42.82
CA GLN A 15 -2.89 5.22 42.39
C GLN A 15 -1.41 4.82 42.46
N GLN A 16 -0.47 5.77 42.35
CA GLN A 16 0.96 5.52 42.61
C GLN A 16 1.22 5.17 44.08
N VAL A 17 0.52 5.81 45.02
CA VAL A 17 0.59 5.44 46.44
C VAL A 17 0.06 4.03 46.66
N HIS A 18 -1.00 3.62 45.94
CA HIS A 18 -1.50 2.25 45.98
C HIS A 18 -0.50 1.23 45.43
N LEU A 19 0.21 1.56 44.35
CA LEU A 19 1.26 0.71 43.77
C LEU A 19 2.40 0.45 44.76
N ALA A 20 2.77 1.44 45.56
CA ALA A 20 3.77 1.28 46.62
C ALA A 20 3.32 0.35 47.76
N GLY A 21 2.00 0.20 47.97
CA GLY A 21 1.41 -0.61 49.05
C GLY A 21 0.86 -1.96 48.61
N CYS A 22 0.80 -2.26 47.31
CA CYS A 22 0.19 -3.49 46.79
C CYS A 22 1.11 -4.22 45.80
N ASN A 23 1.75 -5.30 46.28
CA ASN A 23 2.68 -6.11 45.48
C ASN A 23 2.05 -6.66 44.18
N LEU A 24 0.78 -7.06 44.20
CA LEU A 24 0.11 -7.58 43.00
C LEU A 24 -0.05 -6.50 41.92
N CYS A 25 -0.43 -5.29 42.32
CA CYS A 25 -0.59 -4.16 41.39
C CYS A 25 0.77 -3.66 40.89
N SER A 26 1.79 -3.65 41.76
CA SER A 26 3.18 -3.32 41.39
C SER A 26 3.75 -4.29 40.36
N GLN A 27 3.62 -5.60 40.55
CA GLN A 27 4.08 -6.59 39.58
C GLN A 27 3.37 -6.47 38.22
N ARG A 28 2.05 -6.22 38.23
CA ARG A 28 1.30 -5.99 36.98
C ARG A 28 1.78 -4.74 36.26
N TYR A 29 2.05 -3.66 37.00
CA TYR A 29 2.57 -2.41 36.47
C TYR A 29 3.97 -2.57 35.87
N GLU A 30 4.87 -3.27 36.55
CA GLU A 30 6.24 -3.54 36.06
C GLU A 30 6.23 -4.32 34.74
N ASN A 31 5.39 -5.37 34.65
CA ASN A 31 5.22 -6.12 33.40
C ASN A 31 4.72 -5.24 32.26
N LEU A 32 3.78 -4.34 32.55
CA LEU A 32 3.24 -3.39 31.58
C LEU A 32 4.30 -2.40 31.08
N MET A 33 5.17 -1.93 31.98
CA MET A 33 6.28 -1.05 31.64
C MET A 33 7.33 -1.75 30.80
N ALA A 34 7.68 -3.00 31.13
CA ALA A 34 8.61 -3.80 30.34
C ALA A 34 8.12 -4.04 28.90
N MET A 35 6.82 -4.32 28.72
CA MET A 35 6.22 -4.47 27.39
C MET A 35 6.25 -3.15 26.60
N ARG A 36 5.98 -2.01 27.25
CA ARG A 36 6.08 -0.69 26.58
C ARG A 36 7.48 -0.39 26.09
N GLU A 37 8.49 -0.68 26.91
CA GLU A 37 9.89 -0.47 26.55
C GLU A 37 10.28 -1.34 25.34
N GLN A 38 9.87 -2.61 25.33
CA GLN A 38 10.09 -3.50 24.18
C GLN A 38 9.40 -3.00 22.91
N LEU A 39 8.17 -2.49 23.01
CA LEU A 39 7.43 -1.94 21.88
C LEU A 39 8.05 -0.63 21.35
N GLN A 40 8.59 0.21 22.23
CA GLN A 40 9.32 1.43 21.83
C GLN A 40 10.67 1.11 21.19
N ALA A 41 11.30 -0.01 21.58
CA ALA A 41 12.56 -0.49 21.01
C ALA A 41 12.39 -1.17 19.64
N ILE A 42 11.16 -1.38 19.16
CA ILE A 42 10.93 -1.87 17.79
C ILE A 42 11.44 -0.79 16.83
N PRO A 43 12.46 -1.08 16.00
CA PRO A 43 12.93 -0.13 15.02
C PRO A 43 11.76 0.25 14.13
N SER A 44 11.46 1.56 14.03
CA SER A 44 10.55 2.04 13.01
C SER A 44 11.20 1.74 11.67
N LYS A 45 10.82 0.60 11.08
CA LYS A 45 11.24 0.25 9.73
C LYS A 45 10.65 1.34 8.85
N GLN A 46 11.47 2.33 8.51
CA GLN A 46 11.09 3.34 7.53
C GLN A 46 10.62 2.56 6.32
N MET A 47 9.36 2.79 5.91
CA MET A 47 8.93 2.27 4.62
C MET A 47 9.98 2.74 3.63
N PRO A 48 10.61 1.85 2.85
CA PRO A 48 11.46 2.30 1.77
C PRO A 48 10.61 3.27 0.97
N ASN A 49 11.12 4.49 0.77
CA ASN A 49 10.52 5.48 -0.11
C ASN A 49 10.63 4.92 -1.53
N ARG A 50 9.83 3.90 -1.83
CA ARG A 50 9.69 3.32 -3.15
C ARG A 50 8.98 4.39 -3.94
N ASN A 51 9.79 5.17 -4.64
CA ASN A 51 9.32 6.11 -5.63
C ASN A 51 8.49 5.29 -6.61
N TRP A 52 7.16 5.44 -6.58
CA TRP A 52 6.26 4.69 -7.46
C TRP A 52 6.65 4.87 -8.93
N ALA A 53 7.34 5.95 -9.28
CA ALA A 53 7.95 6.17 -10.59
C ALA A 53 8.94 5.07 -11.03
N GLU A 54 9.74 4.49 -10.13
CA GLU A 54 10.65 3.36 -10.47
C GLU A 54 9.87 2.07 -10.74
N VAL A 55 8.78 1.86 -10.00
CA VAL A 55 7.88 0.73 -10.25
C VAL A 55 7.22 0.91 -11.62
N PHE A 56 6.71 2.11 -11.94
CA PHE A 56 6.14 2.40 -13.27
C PHE A 56 7.17 2.29 -14.40
N ALA A 57 8.43 2.70 -14.18
CA ALA A 57 9.49 2.60 -15.18
C ALA A 57 9.84 1.14 -15.54
N HIS A 58 9.66 0.19 -14.61
CA HIS A 58 9.84 -1.23 -14.90
C HIS A 58 8.69 -1.86 -15.68
N TYR A 59 7.51 -1.23 -15.69
CA TYR A 59 6.33 -1.70 -16.42
C TYR A 59 6.06 -0.93 -17.72
N GLN A 60 6.77 0.17 -17.98
CA GLN A 60 6.73 0.85 -19.26
C GLN A 60 7.58 0.08 -20.28
N PRO A 61 6.99 -0.43 -21.38
CA PRO A 61 7.79 -1.00 -22.47
C PRO A 61 8.70 0.11 -23.00
N PRO A 62 9.98 -0.19 -23.30
CA PRO A 62 10.89 0.82 -23.82
C PRO A 62 10.30 1.39 -25.11
N GLU A 63 9.97 2.67 -25.10
CA GLU A 63 9.71 3.41 -26.32
C GLU A 63 10.95 3.25 -27.21
N SER A 64 10.72 2.62 -28.36
CA SER A 64 11.67 2.36 -29.41
C SER A 64 12.40 3.65 -29.80
N THR A 65 13.54 3.88 -29.18
CA THR A 65 14.43 4.99 -29.51
C THR A 65 15.75 4.42 -30.02
N ASP A 66 16.03 4.82 -31.26
CA ASP A 66 17.28 4.75 -31.99
C ASP A 66 17.82 3.38 -32.41
N ASN A 67 17.49 3.08 -33.68
CA ASN A 67 18.32 2.38 -34.65
C ASN A 67 19.77 2.90 -34.68
N LYS A 68 20.60 2.50 -33.72
CA LYS A 68 22.06 2.54 -33.89
C LYS A 68 22.48 1.35 -34.75
N VAL A 69 22.44 1.57 -36.06
CA VAL A 69 23.05 0.65 -37.03
C VAL A 69 24.55 0.68 -36.83
N VAL A 70 25.08 -0.28 -36.07
CA VAL A 70 26.52 -0.50 -35.92
C VAL A 70 27.05 -0.99 -37.28
N LYS A 71 27.82 -0.14 -37.97
CA LYS A 71 28.54 -0.54 -39.19
C LYS A 71 29.69 -1.47 -38.81
N LEU A 72 29.46 -2.77 -38.90
CA LEU A 72 30.49 -3.80 -38.77
C LEU A 72 31.28 -3.89 -40.08
N ASN A 73 32.48 -3.31 -40.12
CA ASN A 73 33.46 -3.59 -41.16
C ASN A 73 34.07 -4.98 -40.91
N ALA A 74 33.45 -6.02 -41.46
CA ALA A 74 33.97 -7.38 -41.40
C ALA A 74 34.71 -7.76 -42.69
N LYS A 75 35.97 -8.13 -42.54
CA LYS A 75 36.86 -8.72 -43.56
C LYS A 75 36.22 -10.03 -44.08
N PRO A 76 36.28 -10.34 -45.39
CA PRO A 76 35.59 -11.51 -45.92
C PRO A 76 36.26 -12.80 -45.43
N SER A 77 35.59 -13.54 -44.54
CA SER A 77 35.94 -14.93 -44.20
C SER A 77 35.06 -15.90 -44.98
N ASP A 78 35.59 -17.11 -45.19
CA ASP A 78 35.08 -18.13 -46.10
C ASP A 78 33.57 -18.37 -46.07
N LYS A 79 32.97 -18.18 -47.25
CA LYS A 79 31.52 -18.10 -47.49
C LYS A 79 30.78 -19.43 -47.32
N LYS A 80 31.46 -20.55 -47.08
CA LYS A 80 30.84 -21.88 -47.07
C LYS A 80 30.16 -22.25 -45.74
N PHE A 81 30.58 -21.66 -44.63
CA PHE A 81 29.98 -21.95 -43.30
C PHE A 81 28.63 -21.25 -43.09
N TRP A 82 28.45 -20.05 -43.65
CA TRP A 82 27.25 -19.23 -43.42
C TRP A 82 25.98 -19.76 -44.07
N TYR A 83 26.08 -20.48 -45.20
CA TYR A 83 24.89 -21.02 -45.87
C TYR A 83 24.17 -22.12 -45.07
N LEU A 84 24.89 -22.82 -44.20
CA LEU A 84 24.32 -23.88 -43.35
C LEU A 84 23.85 -23.35 -41.99
N ALA A 85 24.50 -22.33 -41.43
CA ALA A 85 24.15 -21.78 -40.12
C ALA A 85 22.97 -20.79 -40.16
N MET A 86 22.87 -19.95 -41.19
CA MET A 86 21.83 -18.90 -41.31
C MET A 86 20.38 -19.40 -41.21
N PRO A 87 19.94 -20.49 -41.88
CA PRO A 87 18.54 -20.90 -41.82
C PRO A 87 18.14 -21.39 -40.41
N SER A 88 19.06 -22.03 -39.68
CA SER A 88 18.79 -22.52 -38.32
C SER A 88 18.68 -21.38 -37.30
N MET A 89 19.51 -20.34 -37.45
CA MET A 89 19.49 -19.16 -36.58
C MET A 89 18.27 -18.26 -36.88
N ALA A 90 17.90 -18.12 -38.15
CA ALA A 90 16.70 -17.38 -38.54
C ALA A 90 15.42 -18.04 -37.99
N ALA A 91 15.30 -19.36 -38.09
CA ALA A 91 14.14 -20.09 -37.59
C ALA A 91 13.99 -20.01 -36.06
N SER A 92 15.10 -20.05 -35.32
CA SER A 92 15.09 -19.93 -33.86
C SER A 92 14.77 -18.51 -33.40
N LEU A 93 15.27 -17.47 -34.08
CA LEU A 93 14.86 -16.08 -33.83
C LEU A 93 13.38 -15.85 -34.14
N LEU A 94 12.86 -16.45 -35.22
CA LEU A 94 11.46 -16.33 -35.61
C LEU A 94 10.53 -17.05 -34.63
N ALA A 95 10.94 -18.22 -34.12
CA ALA A 95 10.22 -18.93 -33.07
C ALA A 95 10.16 -18.15 -31.75
N VAL A 96 11.27 -17.53 -31.34
CA VAL A 96 11.31 -16.68 -30.14
C VAL A 96 10.46 -15.41 -30.34
N ALA A 97 10.52 -14.77 -31.51
CA ALA A 97 9.70 -13.61 -31.82
C ALA A 97 8.20 -13.94 -31.82
N LEU A 98 7.81 -15.11 -32.35
CA LEU A 98 6.43 -15.57 -32.32
C LEU A 98 5.97 -15.92 -30.90
N LEU A 99 6.81 -16.57 -30.09
CA LEU A 99 6.51 -16.86 -28.68
C LEU A 99 6.36 -15.59 -27.84
N VAL A 100 7.25 -14.61 -28.02
CA VAL A 100 7.15 -13.30 -27.35
C VAL A 100 5.89 -12.57 -27.79
N ASN A 101 5.54 -12.61 -29.08
CA ASN A 101 4.33 -11.96 -29.57
C ASN A 101 3.06 -12.64 -29.01
N VAL A 102 3.00 -13.98 -28.97
CA VAL A 102 1.84 -14.68 -28.36
C VAL A 102 1.74 -14.39 -26.87
N TYR A 103 2.87 -14.36 -26.15
CA TYR A 103 2.89 -14.10 -24.71
C TYR A 103 2.54 -12.63 -24.37
N MET A 104 3.07 -11.66 -25.12
CA MET A 104 2.79 -10.24 -24.93
C MET A 104 1.37 -9.87 -25.40
N ASN A 105 0.87 -10.49 -26.45
CA ASN A 105 -0.50 -10.27 -26.95
C ASN A 105 -1.56 -11.01 -26.11
N HIS A 106 -1.14 -11.80 -25.11
CA HIS A 106 -1.98 -12.34 -24.04
C HIS A 106 -1.92 -11.52 -22.74
N GLN A 107 -1.19 -10.40 -22.69
CA GLN A 107 -1.48 -9.39 -21.67
C GLN A 107 -2.84 -8.79 -22.01
N ALA A 108 -3.88 -9.33 -21.37
CA ALA A 108 -5.22 -8.77 -21.43
C ALA A 108 -5.10 -7.27 -21.16
N ARG A 109 -5.61 -6.45 -22.08
CA ARG A 109 -5.76 -5.02 -21.82
C ARG A 109 -6.53 -4.90 -20.50
N PRO A 110 -6.09 -4.02 -19.59
CA PRO A 110 -6.78 -3.87 -18.32
C PRO A 110 -8.25 -3.59 -18.62
N THR A 111 -9.12 -4.34 -17.93
CA THR A 111 -10.56 -4.18 -18.14
C THR A 111 -10.94 -2.74 -17.77
N GLU A 112 -12.02 -2.23 -18.34
CA GLU A 112 -12.54 -0.91 -17.96
C GLU A 112 -12.74 -0.81 -16.43
N ILE A 113 -13.07 -1.93 -15.78
CA ILE A 113 -13.27 -2.04 -14.33
C ILE A 113 -11.94 -1.90 -13.57
N GLU A 114 -10.86 -2.52 -14.02
CA GLU A 114 -9.53 -2.34 -13.41
C GLU A 114 -9.08 -0.87 -13.47
N GLY A 115 -9.36 -0.18 -14.58
CA GLY A 115 -9.13 1.27 -14.71
C GLY A 115 -9.93 2.08 -13.70
N GLN A 116 -11.21 1.75 -13.50
CA GLN A 116 -12.07 2.41 -12.50
C GLN A 116 -11.58 2.16 -11.06
N ILE A 117 -11.15 0.94 -10.74
CA ILE A 117 -10.57 0.60 -9.43
C ILE A 117 -9.32 1.45 -9.17
N ALA A 118 -8.43 1.60 -10.16
CA ALA A 118 -7.23 2.43 -10.03
C ALA A 118 -7.56 3.91 -9.73
N ILE A 119 -8.60 4.46 -10.37
CA ILE A 119 -9.09 5.82 -10.08
C ILE A 119 -9.60 5.93 -8.64
N LEU A 120 -10.39 4.95 -8.17
CA LEU A 120 -10.92 4.94 -6.80
C LEU A 120 -9.82 4.82 -5.75
N ILE A 121 -8.77 4.02 -6.01
CA ILE A 121 -7.60 3.92 -5.14
C ILE A 121 -6.93 5.29 -4.99
N ASN A 122 -6.72 6.00 -6.10
CA ASN A 122 -6.10 7.32 -6.07
C ASN A 122 -6.96 8.33 -5.28
N GLN A 123 -8.28 8.36 -5.52
CA GLN A 123 -9.21 9.19 -4.77
C GLN A 123 -9.16 8.89 -3.26
N THR A 124 -9.10 7.62 -2.90
CA THR A 124 -8.99 7.17 -1.51
C THR A 124 -7.72 7.73 -0.86
N ASN A 125 -6.57 7.63 -1.53
CA ASN A 125 -5.29 8.12 -1.02
C ASN A 125 -5.33 9.64 -0.80
N MET A 126 -5.91 10.41 -1.74
CA MET A 126 -6.07 11.86 -1.59
C MET A 126 -6.94 12.22 -0.38
N LEU A 127 -8.10 11.57 -0.23
CA LEU A 127 -9.01 11.85 0.89
C LEU A 127 -8.39 11.47 2.24
N GLN A 128 -7.62 10.39 2.29
CA GLN A 128 -6.89 10.01 3.50
C GLN A 128 -5.82 11.04 3.87
N ALA A 129 -5.08 11.56 2.89
CA ALA A 129 -4.12 12.65 3.13
C ALA A 129 -4.82 13.90 3.69
N GLN A 130 -5.96 14.29 3.12
CA GLN A 130 -6.76 15.42 3.61
C GLN A 130 -7.25 15.22 5.05
N LEU A 131 -7.67 14.00 5.41
CA LEU A 131 -8.06 13.68 6.80
C LEU A 131 -6.89 13.77 7.78
N LEU A 132 -5.69 13.36 7.36
CA LEU A 132 -4.48 13.46 8.19
C LEU A 132 -4.07 14.92 8.41
N GLU A 133 -4.13 15.75 7.37
CA GLU A 133 -3.85 17.19 7.46
C GLU A 133 -4.90 17.95 8.30
N ALA A 134 -6.17 17.54 8.23
CA ALA A 134 -7.24 18.10 9.06
C ALA A 134 -7.12 17.72 10.55
N GLY A 135 -6.36 16.66 10.87
CA GLY A 135 -6.20 16.07 12.21
C GLY A 135 -5.30 16.81 13.21
N GLY A 136 -5.05 18.11 13.01
CA GLY A 136 -4.19 18.92 13.89
C GLY A 136 -4.76 19.20 15.30
N SER A 137 -3.93 18.91 16.32
CA SER A 137 -3.84 19.42 17.71
C SER A 137 -5.10 19.59 18.59
N GLN A 138 -6.22 18.88 18.37
CA GLN A 138 -7.34 18.87 19.33
C GLN A 138 -7.70 17.46 19.83
N ALA A 139 -7.69 17.28 21.15
CA ALA A 139 -7.97 16.00 21.83
C ALA A 139 -9.37 15.40 21.55
N GLY A 140 -10.35 16.19 21.08
CA GLY A 140 -11.65 15.65 20.63
C GLY A 140 -11.63 15.11 19.18
N ARG A 141 -10.70 15.60 18.35
CA ARG A 141 -10.51 15.11 16.97
C ARG A 141 -9.76 13.79 16.91
N SER A 142 -8.97 13.45 17.94
CA SER A 142 -8.25 12.16 17.99
C SER A 142 -9.20 10.97 18.12
N VAL A 143 -10.30 11.09 18.88
CA VAL A 143 -11.32 10.03 19.03
C VAL A 143 -12.12 9.83 17.74
N GLN A 144 -12.53 10.93 17.08
CA GLN A 144 -13.20 10.86 15.78
C GLN A 144 -12.28 10.25 14.71
N LEU A 145 -11.00 10.65 14.66
CA LEU A 145 -10.01 10.08 13.77
C LEU A 145 -9.74 8.59 14.06
N ALA A 146 -9.73 8.18 15.32
CA ALA A 146 -9.59 6.77 15.70
C ALA A 146 -10.79 5.92 15.24
N SER A 147 -12.01 6.42 15.42
CA SER A 147 -13.22 5.75 14.93
C SER A 147 -13.26 5.65 13.40
N ALA A 148 -12.83 6.69 12.69
CA ALA A 148 -12.67 6.71 11.24
C ALA A 148 -11.65 5.67 10.78
N ARG A 149 -10.48 5.60 11.44
CA ARG A 149 -9.44 4.59 11.16
C ARG A 149 -9.94 3.17 11.35
N TYR A 150 -10.72 2.93 12.41
CA TYR A 150 -11.33 1.63 12.63
C TYR A 150 -12.27 1.23 11.49
N GLN A 151 -13.18 2.12 11.08
CA GLN A 151 -14.10 1.87 9.97
C GLN A 151 -13.37 1.64 8.64
N MET A 152 -12.31 2.41 8.38
CA MET A 152 -11.46 2.20 7.20
C MET A 152 -10.80 0.81 7.21
N ASN A 153 -10.25 0.40 8.35
CA ASN A 153 -9.59 -0.90 8.49
C ASN A 153 -10.56 -2.07 8.25
N GLN A 154 -11.83 -1.95 8.65
CA GLN A 154 -12.84 -2.97 8.37
C GLN A 154 -13.10 -3.13 6.86
N ILE A 155 -13.23 -2.01 6.14
CA ILE A 155 -13.42 -2.03 4.69
C ILE A 155 -12.17 -2.59 3.99
N ASP A 156 -10.98 -2.19 4.43
CA ASP A 156 -9.72 -2.67 3.86
C ASP A 156 -9.52 -4.18 4.06
N SER A 157 -9.88 -4.69 5.23
CA SER A 157 -9.90 -6.14 5.47
C SER A 157 -10.88 -6.86 4.54
N THR A 158 -12.05 -6.26 4.28
CA THR A 158 -13.06 -6.83 3.37
C THR A 158 -12.56 -6.84 1.93
N ILE A 159 -11.96 -5.75 1.47
CA ILE A 159 -11.35 -5.64 0.14
C ILE A 159 -10.23 -6.68 -0.03
N GLN A 160 -9.33 -6.79 0.95
CA GLN A 160 -8.25 -7.78 0.91
C GLN A 160 -8.79 -9.22 0.86
N THR A 161 -9.81 -9.51 1.66
CA THR A 161 -10.45 -10.83 1.65
C THR A 161 -11.11 -11.11 0.31
N ALA A 162 -11.77 -10.13 -0.31
CA ALA A 162 -12.38 -10.27 -1.63
C ALA A 162 -11.33 -10.56 -2.73
N TYR A 163 -10.18 -9.88 -2.69
CA TYR A 163 -9.06 -10.20 -3.58
C TYR A 163 -8.51 -11.61 -3.34
N LEU A 164 -8.33 -12.02 -2.08
CA LEU A 164 -7.81 -13.35 -1.74
C LEU A 164 -8.78 -14.48 -2.10
N ALA A 165 -10.08 -14.22 -2.03
CA ALA A 165 -11.14 -15.14 -2.41
C ALA A 165 -11.41 -15.17 -3.93
N ASN A 166 -10.71 -14.36 -4.74
CA ASN A 166 -10.98 -14.17 -6.16
C ASN A 166 -12.45 -13.84 -6.44
N GLU A 167 -13.03 -12.95 -5.64
CA GLU A 167 -14.36 -12.38 -5.88
C GLU A 167 -14.40 -11.62 -7.23
N SER A 168 -15.61 -11.39 -7.75
CA SER A 168 -15.74 -10.72 -9.04
C SER A 168 -15.24 -9.27 -9.01
N GLU A 169 -14.73 -8.78 -10.15
CA GLU A 169 -14.26 -7.40 -10.28
C GLU A 169 -15.36 -6.37 -9.91
N GLN A 170 -16.65 -6.69 -10.14
CA GLN A 170 -17.76 -5.82 -9.74
C GLN A 170 -17.92 -5.73 -8.22
N VAL A 171 -17.71 -6.85 -7.49
CA VAL A 171 -17.75 -6.85 -6.02
C VAL A 171 -16.61 -6.01 -5.46
N ILE A 172 -15.41 -6.18 -6.02
CA ILE A 172 -14.23 -5.41 -5.62
C ILE A 172 -14.43 -3.92 -5.91
N LEU A 173 -14.98 -3.57 -7.08
CA LEU A 173 -15.31 -2.18 -7.44
C LEU A 173 -16.30 -1.56 -6.46
N ALA A 174 -17.38 -2.27 -6.10
CA ALA A 174 -18.38 -1.77 -5.17
C ALA A 174 -17.80 -1.52 -3.77
N LEU A 175 -16.88 -2.37 -3.30
CA LEU A 175 -16.17 -2.16 -2.04
C LEU A 175 -15.30 -0.90 -2.07
N TRP A 176 -14.59 -0.65 -3.17
CA TRP A 176 -13.81 0.57 -3.35
C TRP A 176 -14.70 1.82 -3.40
N GLN A 177 -15.84 1.77 -4.10
CA GLN A 177 -16.81 2.87 -4.11
C GLN A 177 -17.36 3.16 -2.71
N SER A 178 -17.70 2.12 -1.94
CA SER A 178 -18.12 2.25 -0.55
C SER A 178 -17.04 2.95 0.30
N LYS A 179 -15.77 2.54 0.14
CA LYS A 179 -14.63 3.17 0.84
C LYS A 179 -14.53 4.66 0.55
N VAL A 180 -14.60 5.05 -0.71
CA VAL A 180 -14.55 6.46 -1.13
C VAL A 180 -15.69 7.26 -0.53
N SER A 181 -16.92 6.74 -0.56
CA SER A 181 -18.11 7.41 0.00
C SER A 181 -18.01 7.65 1.52
N LEU A 182 -17.39 6.71 2.25
CA LEU A 182 -17.14 6.85 3.69
C LEU A 182 -16.11 7.94 3.95
N LEU A 183 -15.02 7.94 3.19
CA LEU A 183 -13.96 8.96 3.30
C LEU A 183 -14.47 10.37 2.97
N GLN A 184 -15.28 10.53 1.93
CA GLN A 184 -15.88 11.82 1.58
C GLN A 184 -16.72 12.38 2.74
N ARG A 185 -17.61 11.55 3.32
CA ARG A 185 -18.43 11.96 4.48
C ARG A 185 -17.58 12.38 5.67
N LEU A 186 -16.50 11.66 5.95
CA LEU A 186 -15.58 11.99 7.04
C LEU A 186 -14.83 13.32 6.80
N VAL A 187 -14.39 13.55 5.56
CA VAL A 187 -13.75 14.82 5.17
C VAL A 187 -14.72 15.99 5.32
N GLU A 188 -15.97 15.84 4.87
CA GLU A 188 -17.02 16.85 5.02
C GLU A 188 -17.32 17.17 6.50
N GLN A 189 -17.41 16.15 7.36
CA GLN A 189 -17.61 16.34 8.80
C GLN A 189 -16.41 17.05 9.45
N SER A 190 -15.19 16.74 9.01
CA SER A 190 -13.98 17.38 9.52
C SER A 190 -13.86 18.86 9.12
N THR A 191 -14.39 19.23 7.94
CA THR A 191 -14.40 20.61 7.45
C THR A 191 -15.51 21.43 8.09
N GLN A 192 -16.72 20.88 8.28
CA GLN A 192 -17.82 21.58 8.97
C GLN A 192 -17.52 21.91 10.44
N THR A 193 -16.85 21.02 11.18
CA THR A 193 -16.41 21.31 12.56
C THR A 193 -15.38 22.43 12.64
N LYS A 194 -14.71 22.79 11.54
CA LYS A 194 -13.78 23.93 11.48
C LYS A 194 -14.52 25.27 11.34
N VAL A 195 -15.75 25.29 10.80
CA VAL A 195 -16.53 26.50 10.51
C VAL A 195 -17.36 26.98 11.71
N LEU A 196 -17.73 26.08 12.64
CA LEU A 196 -18.53 26.42 13.83
C LEU A 196 -17.72 27.03 15.00
N LYS A 197 -16.43 27.35 14.78
CA LYS A 197 -15.65 28.20 15.69
C LYS A 197 -15.57 29.61 15.12
N VAL A 198 -16.59 30.43 15.39
CA VAL A 198 -16.53 31.90 15.33
C VAL A 198 -16.99 32.42 16.68
#